data_AF-A0A4R6MDW1-F1
#
_entry.id   AF-A0A4R6MDW1-F1
#
_cell.length_a   1.000
_cell.length_b   1.000
_cell.length_c   1.000
_cell.angle_alpha   90.00
_cell.angle_beta   90.00
_cell.angle_gamma   90.00
#
_symmetry.space_group_name_H-M   'P 1'
#
loop_
_entity.id
_entity.type
_entity.pdbx_description
1 polymer ?
#
loop_
_entity_poly.entity_id
_entity_poly.type
_entity_poly.pdbx_seq_one_letter_code
_entity_poly.pdbx_strand_id
1 'polypeptide(L)'
;MKLLKKCGVVVIVTSLSVSAYAGDSCTPKLMKYVETLTNNTNNQYVSQKQRETSQNLLNKIARLKSDKRNSDCAVFDKMFP
;
A
#
# COMPACT_ATOMS: atom_id res chain seq x y z
N MET A 1 -40.91 -41.42 -16.37
CA MET A 1 -39.97 -40.97 -15.32
C MET A 1 -38.65 -40.56 -15.96
N LYS A 2 -38.18 -39.35 -15.60
CA LYS A 2 -36.78 -38.87 -15.57
C LYS A 2 -35.96 -38.88 -16.86
N LEU A 3 -35.69 -37.66 -17.36
CA LEU A 3 -34.41 -37.18 -17.88
C LEU A 3 -34.53 -35.64 -17.94
N LEU A 4 -34.47 -34.92 -16.82
CA LEU A 4 -33.24 -34.32 -16.25
C LEU A 4 -32.26 -33.84 -17.33
N LYS A 5 -31.79 -32.61 -17.40
CA LYS A 5 -32.04 -31.32 -16.74
C LYS A 5 -31.19 -30.35 -17.58
N LYS A 6 -31.74 -29.24 -18.06
CA LYS A 6 -30.96 -28.19 -18.73
C LYS A 6 -29.93 -27.65 -17.74
N CYS A 7 -28.66 -28.02 -17.89
CA CYS A 7 -27.56 -27.40 -17.18
C CYS A 7 -26.95 -26.36 -18.12
N GLY A 8 -27.49 -25.14 -18.04
CA GLY A 8 -26.81 -23.97 -18.58
C GLY A 8 -25.46 -23.84 -17.87
N VAL A 9 -24.39 -23.83 -18.66
CA VAL A 9 -23.05 -23.55 -18.15
C VAL A 9 -22.98 -22.05 -17.93
N VAL A 10 -23.40 -21.59 -16.75
CA VAL A 10 -23.05 -20.27 -16.25
C VAL A 10 -21.61 -20.39 -15.78
N VAL A 11 -20.68 -19.94 -16.61
CA VAL A 11 -19.29 -19.71 -16.19
C VAL A 11 -19.31 -18.51 -15.26
N ILE A 12 -19.49 -18.75 -13.96
CA ILE A 12 -19.22 -17.76 -12.94
C ILE A 12 -17.69 -17.65 -12.90
N VAL A 13 -17.16 -16.63 -13.57
CA VAL A 13 -15.79 -16.17 -13.33
C VAL A 13 -15.81 -15.57 -11.93
N THR A 14 -15.70 -16.41 -10.91
CA THR A 14 -15.26 -15.95 -9.60
C THR A 14 -13.85 -15.46 -9.82
N SER A 15 -13.68 -14.15 -9.88
CA SER A 15 -12.39 -13.48 -9.76
C SER A 15 -11.76 -13.96 -8.46
N LEU A 16 -10.96 -15.02 -8.55
CA LEU A 16 -10.09 -15.47 -7.48
C LEU A 16 -9.15 -14.30 -7.24
N SER A 17 -9.45 -13.55 -6.19
CA SER A 17 -8.53 -12.66 -5.51
C SER A 17 -7.25 -13.44 -5.26
N VAL A 18 -6.26 -13.26 -6.14
CA VAL A 18 -4.92 -13.81 -5.98
C VAL A 18 -4.29 -13.09 -4.79
N SER A 19 -4.55 -13.65 -3.63
CA SER A 19 -4.01 -13.32 -2.34
C SER A 19 -2.53 -13.72 -2.27
N ALA A 20 -1.71 -12.78 -1.81
CA ALA A 20 -0.68 -12.99 -0.78
C ALA A 20 0.68 -13.64 -1.11
N TYR A 21 1.06 -13.93 -2.37
CA TYR A 21 2.39 -14.52 -2.66
C TYR A 21 3.21 -13.88 -3.79
N ALA A 22 2.73 -12.80 -4.42
CA ALA A 22 3.63 -11.84 -5.06
C ALA A 22 4.18 -10.97 -3.93
N GLY A 23 5.35 -11.34 -3.40
CA GLY A 23 5.90 -10.77 -2.16
C GLY A 23 5.72 -9.25 -2.11
N ASP A 24 5.15 -8.77 -1.01
CA ASP A 24 4.90 -7.36 -0.75
C ASP A 24 6.22 -6.58 -0.81
N SER A 25 6.60 -6.20 -2.02
CA SER A 25 7.87 -5.52 -2.28
C SER A 25 7.83 -4.06 -1.82
N CYS A 26 6.64 -3.57 -1.46
CA CYS A 26 6.41 -2.19 -1.07
C CYS A 26 6.51 -1.99 0.43
N THR A 27 6.06 -2.93 1.27
CA THR A 27 6.24 -2.86 2.72
C THR A 27 7.70 -2.57 3.13
N PRO A 28 8.72 -3.33 2.71
CA PRO A 28 10.11 -3.05 3.11
C PRO A 28 10.60 -1.70 2.55
N LYS A 29 10.15 -1.29 1.35
CA LYS A 29 10.50 0.02 0.77
C LYS A 29 9.87 1.17 1.55
N LEU A 30 8.59 1.04 1.90
CA LEU A 30 7.84 2.02 2.67
C LEU A 30 8.42 2.15 4.07
N MET A 31 8.77 1.03 4.71
CA MET A 31 9.46 1.05 6.02
C MET A 31 10.80 1.79 5.95
N LYS A 32 11.66 1.46 4.97
CA LYS A 32 12.95 2.15 4.80
C LYS A 32 12.77 3.64 4.52
N TYR A 33 11.74 4.01 3.76
CA TYR A 33 11.42 5.40 3.49
C TYR A 33 10.96 6.13 4.77
N VAL A 34 10.05 5.54 5.55
CA VAL A 34 9.62 6.06 6.85
C VAL A 34 10.81 6.24 7.79
N GLU A 35 11.71 5.26 7.86
CA GLU A 35 12.91 5.32 8.68
C GLU A 35 13.81 6.50 8.26
N THR A 36 14.05 6.66 6.95
CA THR A 36 14.85 7.77 6.42
C THR A 36 14.25 9.12 6.78
N LEU A 37 12.93 9.28 6.63
CA LEU A 37 12.24 10.53 6.99
C LEU A 37 12.32 10.80 8.50
N THR A 38 12.17 9.76 9.33
CA THR A 38 12.28 9.86 10.79
C THR A 38 13.69 10.23 11.23
N ASN A 39 14.71 9.69 10.57
CA ASN A 39 16.09 10.08 10.82
C ASN A 39 16.34 11.53 10.43
N ASN A 40 15.79 11.99 9.30
CA ASN A 40 15.90 13.39 8.89
C ASN A 40 15.23 14.34 9.88
N THR A 41 14.05 14.02 10.41
CA THR A 41 13.36 14.88 11.39
C THR A 41 14.16 15.07 12.68
N ASN A 42 14.96 14.06 13.07
CA ASN A 42 15.74 14.07 14.30
C ASN A 42 17.21 14.51 14.09
N ASN A 43 17.64 14.73 12.85
CA ASN A 43 19.03 15.04 12.53
C ASN A 43 19.30 16.55 12.57
N GLN A 44 20.11 17.00 13.52
CA GLN A 44 20.52 18.40 13.67
C GLN A 44 21.33 18.95 12.48
N TYR A 45 21.97 18.08 11.69
CA TYR A 45 22.73 18.45 10.50
C TYR A 45 21.86 18.62 9.25
N VAL A 46 20.58 18.28 9.31
CA VAL A 46 19.61 18.50 8.23
C VAL A 46 18.97 19.87 8.41
N SER A 47 18.81 20.64 7.34
CA SER A 47 18.21 21.99 7.43
C SER A 47 16.78 21.94 7.99
N GLN A 48 16.37 22.99 8.71
CA GLN A 48 15.02 23.06 9.29
C GLN A 48 13.93 22.76 8.25
N LYS A 49 14.03 23.36 7.06
CA LYS A 49 13.08 23.12 5.95
C LYS A 49 13.01 21.65 5.53
N GLN A 50 14.15 20.95 5.47
CA GLN A 50 14.18 19.53 5.15
C GLN A 50 13.57 18.66 6.27
N ARG A 51 13.76 19.04 7.54
CA ARG A 51 13.11 18.37 8.67
C ARG A 51 11.59 18.54 8.61
N GLU A 52 11.11 19.75 8.40
CA GLU A 52 9.68 20.07 8.24
C GLU A 52 9.07 19.30 7.04
N THR A 53 9.80 19.25 5.92
CA THR A 53 9.38 18.47 4.74
C THR A 53 9.27 16.99 5.07
N SER A 54 10.25 16.45 5.80
CA SER A 54 10.25 15.04 6.22
C SER A 54 9.09 14.74 7.16
N GLN A 55 8.78 15.65 8.10
CA GLN A 55 7.63 15.54 9.00
C GLN A 55 6.30 15.57 8.23
N ASN A 56 6.17 16.45 7.23
CA ASN A 56 4.98 16.53 6.38
C ASN A 56 4.77 15.24 5.58
N LEU A 57 5.85 14.64 5.07
CA LEU A 57 5.78 13.36 4.37
C LEU A 57 5.36 12.22 5.32
N LEU A 58 5.92 12.15 6.54
CA LEU A 58 5.49 11.19 7.57
C LEU A 58 3.99 11.34 7.89
N ASN A 59 3.51 12.56 8.06
CA ASN A 59 2.09 12.83 8.29
C ASN A 59 1.22 12.37 7.12
N LYS A 60 1.68 12.54 5.87
CA LYS A 60 0.99 12.03 4.68
C LYS A 60 0.96 10.50 4.66
N ILE A 61 2.07 9.82 5.01
CA ILE A 61 2.11 8.34 5.12
C ILE A 61 1.07 7.88 6.13
N ALA A 62 1.05 8.47 7.33
CA ALA A 62 0.12 8.11 8.38
C ALA A 62 -1.36 8.25 7.95
N ARG A 63 -1.69 9.35 7.26
CA ARG A 63 -3.04 9.58 6.70
C ARG A 63 -3.41 8.58 5.60
N LEU A 64 -2.47 8.17 4.76
CA LEU A 64 -2.73 7.17 3.73
C LEU A 64 -2.90 5.78 4.34
N LYS A 65 -2.10 5.42 5.34
CA LYS A 65 -2.19 4.14 6.05
C LYS A 65 -3.42 3.99 6.93
N SER A 66 -4.03 5.09 7.39
CA SER A 66 -5.26 5.03 8.19
C SER A 66 -6.47 4.61 7.35
N ASP A 67 -6.44 4.82 6.02
CA ASP A 67 -7.43 4.28 5.10
C ASP A 67 -7.09 2.82 4.77
N LYS A 68 -7.88 1.89 5.33
CA LYS A 68 -7.70 0.43 5.16
C LYS A 68 -7.80 -0.05 3.71
N ARG A 69 -8.27 0.80 2.78
CA ARG A 69 -8.29 0.48 1.35
C ARG A 69 -6.91 0.64 0.69
N ASN A 70 -5.98 1.33 1.34
CA ASN A 70 -4.63 1.49 0.82
C ASN A 70 -3.74 0.34 1.29
N SER A 71 -3.23 -0.44 0.34
CA SER A 71 -2.08 -1.31 0.57
C SER A 71 -0.80 -0.47 0.69
N ASP A 72 0.28 -1.06 1.22
CA ASP A 72 1.56 -0.36 1.33
C ASP A 72 2.13 0.04 -0.05
N CYS A 73 1.82 -0.71 -1.12
CA CYS A 73 2.10 -0.26 -2.49
C CYS A 73 1.28 0.98 -2.89
N ALA A 74 -0.03 0.99 -2.62
CA ALA A 74 -0.87 2.15 -2.92
C ALA A 74 -0.47 3.39 -2.12
N VAL A 75 0.03 3.21 -0.89
CA VAL A 75 0.62 4.29 -0.10
C VAL A 75 1.90 4.81 -0.77
N PHE A 76 2.79 3.89 -1.17
CA PHE A 76 4.07 4.23 -1.79
C PHE A 76 3.89 4.97 -3.13
N ASP A 77 3.01 4.49 -4.01
CA ASP A 77 2.72 5.12 -5.31
C ASP A 77 2.20 6.55 -5.13
N LYS A 78 1.39 6.81 -4.09
CA LYS A 78 0.87 8.15 -3.79
C LYS A 78 1.93 9.13 -3.26
N MET A 79 3.14 8.66 -2.96
CA MET A 79 4.25 9.52 -2.54
C MET A 79 5.09 10.04 -3.69
N PHE A 80 5.10 9.34 -4.82
CA PHE A 80 5.91 9.66 -5.98
C PHE A 80 5.00 9.73 -7.20
N PRO A 81 4.31 10.87 -7.43
CA PRO A 81 3.55 11.10 -8.66
C PRO A 81 4.45 11.16 -9.89
#